data_AF-A0A941JST2-F1
#
_entry.id   AF-A0A941JST2-F1
#
_cell.length_a   1.000
_cell.length_b   1.000
_cell.length_c   1.000
_cell.angle_alpha   90.00
_cell.angle_beta   90.00
_cell.angle_gamma   90.00
#
_symmetry.space_group_name_H-M   'P 1'
#
loop_
_entity.id
_entity.type
_entity.pdbx_description
1 polymer ?
#
loop_
_entity_poly.entity_id
_entity_poly.type
_entity_poly.pdbx_seq_one_letter_code
_entity_poly.pdbx_strand_id
1 'polypeptide(L)' 'MKINISLSPEQEKFIQTQVNSGSFTSPNEVISEALEFFAAYQRQNQQFYLLQK' A
#
# COMPACT_ATOMS: atom_id res chain seq x y z
N MET A 1 2.84 -7.32 11.28
CA MET A 1 3.53 -6.25 12.04
C MET A 1 2.51 -5.14 12.31
N LYS A 2 2.61 -4.42 13.44
CA LYS A 2 1.74 -3.27 13.70
C LYS A 2 2.46 -2.02 13.18
N ILE A 3 1.99 -1.48 12.05
CA ILE A 3 2.55 -0.27 11.46
C ILE A 3 1.93 0.93 12.16
N ASN A 4 2.76 1.86 12.64
CA ASN A 4 2.31 3.09 13.28
C ASN A 4 2.69 4.27 12.39
N ILE A 5 1.72 4.76 11.61
CA ILE A 5 1.87 5.89 10.69
C ILE A 5 0.72 6.86 10.90
N SER A 6 0.99 8.14 10.73
CA SER A 6 -0.04 9.17 10.72
C SER A 6 -0.59 9.32 9.30
N LEU A 7 -1.91 9.35 9.18
CA LEU A 7 -2.62 9.50 7.92
C LEU A 7 -3.30 10.86 7.85
N SER A 8 -3.51 11.37 6.65
CA SER A 8 -4.41 12.51 6.46
C SER A 8 -5.87 12.04 6.62
N PRO A 9 -6.81 12.94 6.97
CA PRO A 9 -8.22 12.59 7.07
C PRO A 9 -8.79 11.97 5.79
N GLU A 10 -8.32 12.42 4.62
CA GLU A 10 -8.71 11.88 3.31
C GLU A 10 -8.22 10.44 3.12
N GLN A 11 -6.99 10.14 3.56
CA GLN A 11 -6.41 8.80 3.49
C GLN A 11 -7.15 7.84 4.43
N GLU A 12 -7.49 8.28 5.65
CA GLU A 12 -8.30 7.50 6.59
C GLU A 12 -9.68 7.18 6.00
N LYS A 13 -10.34 8.19 5.39
CA LYS A 13 -11.64 8.00 4.74
C LYS A 13 -11.55 6.99 3.59
N PHE A 14 -10.51 7.10 2.76
CA PHE A 14 -10.26 6.14 1.68
C PHE A 14 -10.06 4.72 2.22
N ILE A 15 -9.21 4.53 3.23
CA ILE A 15 -8.98 3.21 3.84
C ILE A 15 -10.29 2.65 4.41
N GLN A 16 -11.10 3.47 5.06
CA GLN A 16 -12.39 3.05 5.59
C GLN A 16 -13.36 2.62 4.47
N THR A 17 -13.35 3.26 3.30
CA THR A 17 -14.19 2.81 2.18
C THR A 17 -13.78 1.44 1.65
N GLN A 18 -12.47 1.13 1.63
CA GLN A 18 -11.95 -0.17 1.21
C GLN A 18 -12.27 -1.30 2.20
N VAL A 19 -12.33 -0.99 3.50
CA VAL A 19 -12.77 -1.97 4.51
C VAL A 19 -14.29 -2.16 4.42
N ASN A 20 -15.05 -1.07 4.28
CA ASN A 20 -16.51 -1.13 4.20
C ASN A 20 -17.03 -1.81 2.93
N SER A 21 -16.27 -1.83 1.83
CA SER A 21 -16.62 -2.59 0.63
C SER A 21 -16.47 -4.10 0.81
N GLY A 22 -15.87 -4.56 1.93
CA GLY A 22 -15.55 -5.96 2.16
C GLY A 22 -14.32 -6.44 1.39
N SER A 23 -13.64 -5.55 0.68
CA SER A 23 -12.41 -5.87 -0.07
C SER A 23 -11.23 -6.17 0.86
N PHE A 24 -11.25 -5.62 2.07
CA PHE A 24 -10.24 -5.83 3.10
C PHE A 24 -10.92 -5.98 4.47
N THR A 25 -10.31 -6.76 5.36
CA THR A 25 -10.82 -7.07 6.70
C THR A 25 -10.43 -6.02 7.75
N SER A 26 -9.38 -5.23 7.49
CA SER A 26 -8.92 -4.20 8.41
C SER A 26 -8.13 -3.07 7.73
N PRO A 27 -8.03 -1.88 8.36
CA PRO A 27 -7.18 -0.80 7.87
C PRO A 27 -5.71 -1.22 7.69
N ASN A 28 -5.20 -2.07 8.58
CA ASN A 28 -3.81 -2.56 8.50
C ASN A 28 -3.57 -3.42 7.27
N GLU A 29 -4.58 -4.16 6.81
CA GLU A 29 -4.49 -4.99 5.62
C GLU A 29 -4.38 -4.11 4.37
N VAL A 30 -5.21 -3.07 4.27
CA VAL A 30 -5.15 -2.07 3.18
C VAL A 30 -3.77 -1.42 3.12
N ILE A 31 -3.24 -0.99 4.27
CA ILE A 31 -1.93 -0.34 4.35
C ILE A 31 -0.81 -1.31 3.97
N SER A 32 -0.88 -2.57 4.42
CA SER A 32 0.12 -3.58 4.11
C SER A 32 0.15 -3.87 2.61
N GLU A 33 -1.02 -4.06 1.98
CA GLU A 33 -1.15 -4.30 0.55
C GLU A 33 -0.59 -3.13 -0.27
N ALA A 34 -0.90 -1.89 0.12
CA ALA A 34 -0.39 -0.69 -0.56
C ALA A 34 1.15 -0.61 -0.49
N LEU A 35 1.75 -0.96 0.65
CA LEU A 35 3.20 -0.99 0.81
C LEU A 35 3.85 -2.13 0.01
N GLU A 36 3.23 -3.30 -0.03
CA GLU A 36 3.70 -4.42 -0.85
C GLU A 36 3.66 -4.09 -2.34
N PHE A 37 2.56 -3.49 -2.80
CA PHE A 37 2.41 -2.99 -4.17
C PHE A 37 3.50 -1.98 -4.51
N PHE A 38 3.75 -1.00 -3.65
CA PHE A 38 4.79 -0.01 -3.86
C PHE A 38 6.19 -0.65 -3.91
N ALA A 39 6.48 -1.60 -3.01
CA ALA A 39 7.75 -2.31 -3.01
C ALA A 39 7.93 -3.16 -4.28
N ALA A 40 6.86 -3.79 -4.78
CA ALA A 40 6.89 -4.53 -6.05
C ALA A 40 7.19 -3.61 -7.24
N TYR A 41 6.51 -2.47 -7.31
CA TYR A 41 6.76 -1.44 -8.34
C TYR A 41 8.22 -0.94 -8.31
N GLN A 42 8.77 -0.69 -7.13
CA GLN A 42 10.18 -0.28 -6.98
C GLN A 42 11.15 -1.36 -7.49
N ARG A 43 10.92 -2.64 -7.14
CA ARG A 43 11.76 -3.76 -7.62
C ARG A 43 11.73 -3.87 -9.14
N GLN A 44 10.55 -3.75 -9.73
CA GLN A 44 10.38 -3.81 -11.19
C GLN A 44 11.15 -2.68 -11.89
N ASN A 45 11.03 -1.45 -11.41
CA ASN A 45 11.73 -0.30 -12.00
C ASN A 45 13.26 -0.39 -11.83
N GLN A 46 13.74 -0.92 -10.71
CA GLN A 46 15.17 -1.15 -10.51
C GLN A 46 15.72 -2.16 -11.52
N GLN A 47 14.99 -3.25 -11.79
CA GLN A 47 15.38 -4.25 -12.78
C GLN A 47 15.44 -3.66 -14.19
N PHE A 48 14.47 -2.83 -14.58
CA PHE A 48 14.49 -2.14 -15.88
C PHE A 48 15.73 -1.26 -16.05
N TYR A 49 16.16 -0.54 -15.01
CA TYR A 49 17.34 0.31 -15.07
C TYR A 49 18.65 -0.48 -15.21
N LEU A 50 18.72 -1.69 -14.63
CA LEU A 50 19.90 -2.55 -14.73
C LEU A 50 20.05 -3.22 -16.10
N LEU A 51 18.95 -3.48 -16.82
CA LEU A 51 18.96 -4.09 -18.15
C LEU A 51 19.32 -3.12 -19.29
N GLN A 52 19.36 -1.82 -19.02
CA GLN A 52 19.73 -0.78 -20.00
C GLN A 52 21.20 -0.33 -19.90
N LYS A 53 21.99 -0.96 -19.02
CA LYS A 53 23.43 -0.72 -18.86
C LYS A 53 24.24 -1.88 -19.42
#